data_AF-A0A9C8LA09-F1
#
_entry.id   AF-A0A9C8LA09-F1
#
_cell.length_a   1.000
_cell.length_b   1.000
_cell.length_c   1.000
_cell.angle_alpha   90.00
_cell.angle_beta   90.00
_cell.angle_gamma   90.00
#
_symmetry.space_group_name_H-M   'P 1'
#
loop_
_entity.id
_entity.type
_entity.pdbx_description
1 polymer ?
#
loop_
_entity_poly.entity_id
_entity_poly.type
_entity_poly.pdbx_seq_one_letter_code
_entity_poly.pdbx_strand_id
1 'polypeptide(L)'
;MAIIESSRRRAVESLLEDEAITADLIDEAACPLLDWGIAQVDRLAEREEDDEISPQQLEHRLTALRRKMKYIGRKAGEVPPEAQAERVRALIAEIELPAPVEQTSETDKNDV
;
A
#
# COMPACT_ATOMS: atom_id res chain seq x y z
N MET A 1 22.18 10.66 9.18
CA MET A 1 20.80 10.87 9.65
C MET A 1 19.99 11.89 8.85
N ALA A 2 20.55 12.96 8.27
CA ALA A 2 19.74 13.96 7.54
C ALA A 2 19.14 13.51 6.17
N ILE A 3 19.69 12.47 5.54
CA ILE A 3 19.26 12.03 4.20
C ILE A 3 17.94 11.25 4.27
N ILE A 4 17.79 10.35 5.25
CA ILE A 4 16.62 9.47 5.42
C ILE A 4 15.35 10.28 5.72
N GLU A 5 15.46 11.24 6.64
CA GLU A 5 14.35 12.12 7.02
C GLU A 5 13.89 13.00 5.84
N SER A 6 14.85 13.45 5.00
CA SER A 6 14.56 14.24 3.80
C SER A 6 13.92 13.42 2.68
N SER A 7 14.32 12.16 2.52
CA SER A 7 13.74 11.22 1.54
C SER A 7 12.32 10.81 1.95
N ARG A 8 12.10 10.51 3.24
CA ARG A 8 10.78 10.19 3.79
C ARG A 8 9.80 11.35 3.60
N ARG A 9 10.18 12.57 4.00
CA ARG A 9 9.31 13.75 3.85
C ARG A 9 8.94 13.99 2.39
N ARG A 10 9.91 13.95 1.47
CA ARG A 10 9.64 14.11 0.02
C ARG A 10 8.76 13.01 -0.56
N ALA A 11 8.91 11.77 -0.07
CA ALA A 11 8.09 10.65 -0.51
C ALA A 11 6.62 10.84 -0.10
N VAL A 12 6.38 11.29 1.14
CA VAL A 12 5.04 11.63 1.63
C VAL A 12 4.48 12.83 0.88
N GLU A 13 5.24 13.91 0.71
CA GLU A 13 4.80 15.10 -0.02
C GLU A 13 4.41 14.74 -1.46
N SER A 14 5.28 14.03 -2.18
CA SER A 14 4.99 13.58 -3.55
C SER A 14 3.82 12.60 -3.63
N LEU A 15 3.51 11.88 -2.55
CA LEU A 15 2.33 11.02 -2.49
C LEU A 15 1.05 11.86 -2.34
N LEU A 16 1.08 12.87 -1.47
CA LEU A 16 -0.05 13.76 -1.22
C LEU A 16 -0.33 14.71 -2.38
N GLU A 17 0.69 15.09 -3.15
CA GLU A 17 0.56 15.90 -4.38
C GLU A 17 -0.07 15.12 -5.55
N ASP A 18 -0.13 13.79 -5.48
CA ASP A 18 -0.69 12.96 -6.55
C ASP A 18 -2.21 12.85 -6.39
N GLU A 19 -2.92 13.93 -6.77
CA GLU A 19 -4.39 14.03 -6.71
C GLU A 19 -5.11 12.89 -7.44
N ALA A 20 -4.45 12.24 -8.41
CA ALA A 20 -5.00 11.09 -9.12
C ALA A 20 -5.20 9.85 -8.22
N ILE A 21 -4.63 9.84 -7.01
CA ILE A 21 -4.86 8.78 -6.02
C ILE A 21 -6.28 8.85 -5.44
N THR A 22 -6.80 10.06 -5.24
CA THR A 22 -8.08 10.31 -4.57
C THR A 22 -9.15 10.89 -5.50
N ALA A 23 -8.84 11.11 -6.78
CA ALA A 23 -9.71 11.77 -7.75
C ALA A 23 -11.13 11.17 -7.88
N ASP A 24 -11.27 9.86 -7.70
CA ASP A 24 -12.56 9.16 -7.82
C ASP A 24 -13.22 8.88 -6.44
N LEU A 25 -12.62 9.38 -5.35
CA LEU A 25 -13.05 9.12 -3.98
C LEU A 25 -13.69 10.35 -3.33
N ILE A 26 -14.69 10.12 -2.49
CA ILE A 26 -15.12 11.10 -1.50
C ILE A 26 -14.06 11.24 -0.40
N ASP A 27 -14.03 12.40 0.26
CA ASP A 27 -13.05 12.70 1.32
C ASP A 27 -13.01 11.62 2.42
N GLU A 28 -14.18 11.13 2.84
CA GLU A 28 -14.28 10.07 3.86
C GLU A 28 -13.61 8.75 3.42
N ALA A 29 -13.66 8.45 2.12
CA ALA A 29 -13.02 7.26 1.55
C ALA A 29 -11.53 7.49 1.22
N ALA A 30 -11.14 8.74 0.94
CA ALA A 30 -9.75 9.11 0.69
C ALA A 30 -8.88 9.02 1.95
N CYS A 31 -9.41 9.44 3.12
CA CYS A 31 -8.69 9.39 4.40
C CYS A 31 -8.02 8.03 4.69
N PRO A 32 -8.74 6.89 4.73
CA PRO A 32 -8.12 5.61 5.03
C PRO A 32 -7.09 5.16 3.98
N LEU A 33 -7.23 5.56 2.71
CA LEU A 33 -6.24 5.26 1.67
C LEU A 33 -4.95 6.04 1.88
N LEU A 34 -5.05 7.33 2.22
CA LEU A 34 -3.91 8.19 2.49
C LEU A 34 -3.19 7.77 3.77
N ASP A 35 -3.92 7.48 4.85
CA ASP A 35 -3.36 6.98 6.10
C ASP A 35 -2.58 5.68 5.89
N TRP A 36 -3.14 4.76 5.09
CA TRP A 36 -2.44 3.53 4.71
C TRP A 36 -1.17 3.82 3.91
N GLY A 37 -1.22 4.74 2.94
CA GLY A 37 -0.07 5.14 2.14
C GLY A 37 1.07 5.70 2.98
N ILE A 38 0.76 6.60 3.93
CA ILE A 38 1.73 7.17 4.87
C ILE A 38 2.36 6.07 5.72
N ALA A 39 1.55 5.15 6.27
CA ALA A 39 2.05 4.03 7.05
C ALA A 39 3.00 3.11 6.26
N GLN A 40 2.76 2.89 4.95
CA GLN A 40 3.69 2.14 4.11
C GLN A 40 5.00 2.90 3.87
N VAL A 41 4.96 4.22 3.68
CA VAL A 41 6.18 5.04 3.55
C VAL A 41 7.01 4.98 4.83
N ASP A 42 6.36 5.03 5.99
CA ASP A 42 7.03 4.91 7.29
C ASP A 42 7.70 3.54 7.45
N ARG A 43 7.00 2.45 7.15
CA ARG A 43 7.58 1.09 7.15
C ARG A 43 8.75 0.94 6.18
N LEU A 44 8.71 1.63 5.03
CA LEU A 44 9.80 1.62 4.06
C LEU A 44 11.03 2.38 4.59
N ALA A 45 10.83 3.50 5.27
CA ALA A 45 11.90 4.29 5.89
C ALA A 45 12.54 3.57 7.08
N GLU A 46 11.74 2.89 7.92
CA GLU A 46 12.25 2.05 9.01
C GLU A 46 13.13 0.91 8.48
N ARG A 47 12.69 0.23 7.41
CA ARG A 47 13.50 -0.81 6.77
C ARG A 47 14.77 -0.27 6.12
N GLU A 48 14.81 1.00 5.73
CA GLU A 48 16.04 1.62 5.20
C GLU A 48 17.12 1.84 6.26
N GLU A 49 16.75 1.95 7.52
CA GLU A 49 17.70 2.02 8.62
C GLU A 49 18.31 0.65 8.93
N ASP A 50 17.54 -0.43 8.73
CA ASP A 50 17.94 -1.81 9.04
C ASP A 50 18.65 -2.54 7.88
N ASP A 51 18.12 -2.42 6.66
CA ASP A 51 18.70 -2.94 5.44
C ASP A 51 19.37 -1.75 4.72
N GLU A 52 20.65 -1.81 4.33
CA GLU A 52 21.31 -0.77 3.51
C GLU A 52 20.71 -0.70 2.08
N ILE A 53 19.45 -0.33 1.96
CA ILE A 53 18.72 -0.26 0.70
C ILE A 53 19.23 0.94 -0.08
N SER A 54 19.45 0.75 -1.38
CA SER A 54 19.91 1.86 -2.22
C SER A 54 18.77 2.86 -2.47
N PRO A 55 19.09 4.15 -2.72
CA PRO A 55 18.08 5.15 -3.07
C PRO A 55 17.21 4.75 -4.28
N GLN A 56 17.76 3.99 -5.24
CA GLN A 56 17.01 3.50 -6.40
C GLN A 56 16.01 2.41 -6.02
N GLN A 57 16.35 1.55 -5.06
CA GLN A 57 15.45 0.53 -4.54
C GLN A 57 14.30 1.18 -3.76
N LEU A 58 14.58 2.23 -2.98
CA LEU A 58 13.53 3.02 -2.32
C LEU A 58 12.59 3.65 -3.35
N GLU A 59 13.12 4.34 -4.36
CA GLU A 59 12.32 4.97 -5.40
C GLU A 59 11.43 3.95 -6.14
N HIS A 60 11.97 2.76 -6.41
CA HIS A 60 11.22 1.67 -7.02
C HIS A 60 10.05 1.21 -6.13
N ARG A 61 10.29 1.04 -4.82
CA ARG A 61 9.25 0.66 -3.85
C ARG A 61 8.19 1.75 -3.69
N LEU A 62 8.59 3.01 -3.65
CA LEU A 62 7.66 4.15 -3.61
C LEU A 62 6.80 4.24 -4.89
N THR A 63 7.40 4.02 -6.06
CA THR A 63 6.67 3.97 -7.33
C THR A 63 5.64 2.83 -7.34
N ALA A 64 6.01 1.65 -6.82
CA ALA A 64 5.10 0.53 -6.68
C ALA A 64 3.95 0.84 -5.71
N LEU A 65 4.23 1.52 -4.58
CA LEU A 65 3.24 1.97 -3.61
C LEU A 65 2.22 2.93 -4.26
N ARG A 66 2.70 3.96 -4.97
CA ARG A 66 1.81 4.90 -5.69
C ARG A 66 0.88 4.18 -6.66
N ARG A 67 1.39 3.20 -7.42
CA ARG A 67 0.58 2.41 -8.35
C ARG A 67 -0.50 1.60 -7.64
N LYS A 68 -0.19 1.00 -6.49
CA LYS A 68 -1.18 0.30 -5.66
C LYS A 68 -2.25 1.24 -5.15
N MET A 69 -1.88 2.41 -4.63
CA MET A 69 -2.83 3.40 -4.15
C MET A 69 -3.77 3.88 -5.26
N LYS A 70 -3.26 4.18 -6.45
CA LYS A 70 -4.08 4.52 -7.62
C LYS A 70 -5.04 3.41 -8.02
N TYR A 71 -4.59 2.15 -7.96
CA TYR A 71 -5.45 1.01 -8.22
C TYR A 71 -6.60 0.93 -7.20
N ILE A 72 -6.30 1.07 -5.91
CA ILE A 72 -7.30 1.06 -4.84
C ILE A 72 -8.31 2.21 -5.04
N GLY A 73 -7.81 3.43 -5.22
CA GLY A 73 -8.65 4.62 -5.39
C GLY A 73 -9.60 4.48 -6.58
N ARG A 74 -9.08 4.06 -7.74
CA ARG A 74 -9.92 3.81 -8.92
C ARG A 74 -10.95 2.70 -8.68
N LYS A 75 -10.55 1.59 -8.04
CA LYS A 75 -11.45 0.44 -7.80
C LYS A 75 -12.53 0.73 -6.77
N ALA A 76 -12.24 1.56 -5.77
CA ALA A 76 -13.23 2.04 -4.84
C ALA A 76 -14.13 3.12 -5.47
N GLY A 77 -13.59 3.95 -6.38
CA GLY A 77 -14.39 4.90 -7.17
C GLY A 77 -15.45 4.26 -8.08
N GLU A 78 -15.34 2.97 -8.38
CA GLU A 78 -16.33 2.22 -9.18
C GLU A 78 -17.63 1.92 -8.40
N VAL A 79 -17.65 2.09 -7.07
CA VAL A 79 -18.86 1.86 -6.24
C VAL A 79 -19.52 3.17 -5.80
N PRO A 80 -20.80 3.16 -5.38
CA PRO A 80 -21.48 4.36 -4.89
C PRO A 80 -20.72 5.02 -3.71
N PRO A 81 -20.77 6.36 -3.58
CA PRO A 81 -20.05 7.13 -2.56
C PRO A 81 -20.12 6.55 -1.14
N GLU A 82 -21.31 6.15 -0.70
CA GLU A 82 -21.59 5.57 0.62
C GLU A 82 -20.89 4.22 0.87
N ALA A 83 -20.47 3.52 -0.19
CA ALA A 83 -19.77 2.24 -0.12
C ALA A 83 -18.25 2.38 -0.36
N GLN A 84 -17.76 3.54 -0.79
CA GLN A 84 -16.36 3.72 -1.19
C GLN A 84 -15.41 3.50 -0.02
N ALA A 85 -15.71 4.04 1.18
CA ALA A 85 -14.83 3.92 2.34
C ALA A 85 -14.65 2.46 2.77
N GLU A 86 -15.73 1.68 2.75
CA GLU A 86 -15.66 0.25 3.05
C GLU A 86 -14.91 -0.51 1.95
N ARG A 87 -15.11 -0.15 0.69
CA ARG A 87 -14.40 -0.75 -0.44
C ARG A 87 -12.89 -0.50 -0.37
N VAL A 88 -12.46 0.70 0.01
CA VAL A 88 -11.04 1.04 0.23
C VAL A 88 -10.44 0.12 1.30
N ARG A 89 -11.10 -0.03 2.46
CA ARG A 89 -10.62 -0.89 3.54
C ARG A 89 -10.51 -2.36 3.11
N ALA A 90 -11.50 -2.86 2.38
CA ALA A 90 -11.48 -4.22 1.86
C ALA A 90 -10.30 -4.46 0.89
N LEU A 91 -10.05 -3.52 -0.03
CA LEU A 91 -8.95 -3.61 -0.99
C LEU A 91 -7.58 -3.52 -0.31
N ILE A 92 -7.44 -2.67 0.72
CA ILE A 92 -6.22 -2.61 1.54
C ILE A 92 -5.97 -3.97 2.22
N ALA A 93 -6.99 -4.54 2.86
CA ALA A 93 -6.88 -5.83 3.53
C ALA A 93 -6.51 -6.96 2.55
N GLU A 94 -7.08 -6.96 1.34
CA GLU A 94 -6.74 -7.91 0.28
C GLU A 94 -5.26 -7.84 -0.14
N ILE A 95 -4.68 -6.64 -0.15
CA ILE A 95 -3.28 -6.41 -0.52
C ILE A 95 -2.33 -6.74 0.64
N GLU A 96 -2.75 -6.55 1.89
CA GLU A 96 -1.94 -6.87 3.08
C GLU A 96 -2.02 -8.35 3.49
N LEU A 97 -3.06 -9.08 3.06
CA LEU A 97 -3.14 -10.52 3.26
C LEU A 97 -1.96 -11.20 2.55
N PRO A 98 -1.12 -11.98 3.26
CA PRO A 98 -0.24 -12.91 2.58
C PRO A 98 -1.13 -13.85 1.76
N ALA A 99 -0.78 -14.07 0.49
CA ALA A 99 -1.47 -15.03 -0.36
C ALA A 99 -1.76 -16.29 0.47
N PRO A 100 -2.99 -16.85 0.42
CA PRO A 100 -3.32 -18.01 1.22
C PRO A 100 -2.27 -19.06 0.89
N VAL A 101 -1.44 -19.37 1.89
CA VAL A 101 -0.53 -20.51 1.84
C VAL A 101 -1.45 -21.66 1.53
N GLU A 102 -1.45 -22.12 0.27
CA GLU A 102 -2.08 -23.37 -0.10
C GLU A 102 -1.46 -24.38 0.84
N GLN A 103 -2.23 -24.76 1.86
CA GLN A 103 -1.94 -25.92 2.67
C GLN A 103 -2.04 -27.08 1.68
N THR A 104 -0.92 -27.39 1.02
CA THR A 104 -0.68 -28.71 0.45
C THR A 104 -0.79 -29.64 1.64
N SER A 105 -2.02 -30.09 1.84
CA SER A 105 -2.41 -31.01 2.88
C SER A 105 -1.59 -32.24 2.63
N GLU A 106 -0.60 -32.41 3.50
CA GLU A 106 0.07 -33.66 3.81
C GLU A 106 -1.04 -34.66 4.15
N THR A 107 -1.62 -35.27 3.12
CA THR A 107 -2.49 -36.42 3.29
C THR A 107 -1.61 -37.62 3.06
N ASP A 108 -0.90 -37.96 4.14
CA ASP A 108 -0.67 -39.34 4.52
C ASP A 108 -1.91 -40.17 4.17
N LYS A 109 -1.77 -41.02 3.15
CA LYS A 109 -2.60 -42.21 2.94
C LYS A 109 -1.95 -43.14 1.93
N ASN A 110 -1.36 -44.18 2.52
CA ASN A 110 -1.60 -45.59 2.20
C ASN A 110 -0.78 -46.30 1.11
N ASP A 111 -0.09 -47.33 1.60
CA ASP A 111 -0.08 -48.73 1.11
C ASP A 111 0.70 -49.07 -0.17
N VAL A 112 1.87 -49.70 -0.01
CA VAL A 112 2.08 -51.18 -0.07
C VAL A 112 3.55 -51.49 0.26
#